data_AF-A0A9P1CSM7-F1
#
_entry.id   AF-A0A9P1CSM7-F1
#
_cell.length_a   1.000
_cell.length_b   1.000
_cell.length_c   1.000
_cell.angle_alpha   90.00
_cell.angle_beta   90.00
_cell.angle_gamma   90.00
#
_symmetry.space_group_name_H-M   'P 1'
#
loop_
_entity.id
_entity.type
_entity.pdbx_description
1 polymer ?
#
loop_
_entity_poly.entity_id
_entity_poly.type
_entity_poly.pdbx_seq_one_letter_code
_entity_poly.pdbx_strand_id
1 'polypeptide(L)'
;MRLYKTWVETYEKNEEIHAEGVETRREAEGDYDGMGSTPIPPGDSQAVPKAKPKPKPKSSAPKVKTDEQLARAAVVKANANLLEISQWDYKLANASVPKVVRDAYVSSMETEGKELRDAKTAVELALSLGQSLKESTEKLESANENYRKSSGQVKKACDHSFADFLISSLGRGATSCAELQKAAHASVKEAEANKGGLSNLTRKIASLGNWGKWPQNIERDLTVLLQLPAAPLFLEIPVRSNINRKDVVMGKLPIIPPHALFHYLHVSWWLKDLNSTFPQSSGGPAWLCELRGDWKWSREAFALSTHWGAREICHLCAAKCPAHPNVQQRWTNLDREFPRRSAVNAMASCFKWPHPICGLPGFQVAQIRFCSMHIVNLGILQNLTGSLISLLFQHGFFGQGNMENHLRELSSRFRAWARVTKIEHSQGFISSGMLHMQDGYPHLTVKAWNGQVLLVFLDRCLTALVAAGAQDQEIQLAHLATRAMTCWFDRLARFPRLLSQAQGNEISNFGFRFLRLYRQLAILSVLRSVARWRLLPKVHPFRHMNEDMRHRLYNYRYCHTFKDEDNVGVCKKLAERVAKGDLMEYRIMTRFLLRVGSWVP
;
A
#
# COMPACT_ATOMS: atom_id res chain seq x y z
N MET A 1 10.05 -9.87 -6.24
CA MET A 1 10.93 -10.13 -7.41
C MET A 1 12.04 -9.08 -7.53
N ARG A 2 11.79 -7.79 -7.83
CA ARG A 2 12.88 -6.77 -7.90
C ARG A 2 13.60 -6.51 -6.55
N LEU A 3 12.84 -6.42 -5.47
CA LEU A 3 13.33 -6.33 -4.08
C LEU A 3 14.25 -7.49 -3.68
N TYR A 4 13.96 -8.66 -4.23
CA TYR A 4 14.68 -9.91 -3.98
C TYR A 4 16.02 -9.94 -4.71
N LYS A 5 16.05 -9.52 -5.99
CA LYS A 5 17.29 -9.38 -6.75
C LYS A 5 18.28 -8.44 -6.06
N THR A 6 17.83 -7.24 -5.67
CA THR A 6 18.70 -6.27 -4.98
C THR A 6 19.18 -6.76 -3.61
N TRP A 7 18.35 -7.49 -2.85
CA TRP A 7 18.72 -8.00 -1.52
C TRP A 7 19.69 -9.18 -1.59
N VAL A 8 19.47 -10.13 -2.51
CA VAL A 8 20.39 -11.26 -2.77
C VAL A 8 21.73 -10.77 -3.30
N GLU A 9 21.74 -9.86 -4.28
CA GLU A 9 22.97 -9.28 -4.83
C GLU A 9 23.79 -8.51 -3.77
N THR A 10 23.14 -8.00 -2.73
CA THR A 10 23.82 -7.33 -1.59
C THR A 10 24.22 -8.33 -0.50
N TYR A 11 23.51 -9.44 -0.36
CA TYR A 11 23.81 -10.50 0.62
C TYR A 11 24.99 -11.36 0.15
N GLU A 12 24.97 -11.84 -1.10
CA GLU A 12 26.05 -12.63 -1.72
C GLU A 12 27.37 -11.85 -1.76
N LYS A 13 27.33 -10.56 -2.12
CA LYS A 13 28.51 -9.67 -2.06
C LYS A 13 29.12 -9.50 -0.68
N ASN A 14 28.32 -9.57 0.39
CA ASN A 14 28.83 -9.46 1.75
C ASN A 14 29.32 -10.81 2.29
N GLU A 15 28.74 -11.93 1.83
CA GLU A 15 29.28 -13.27 2.14
C GLU A 15 30.62 -13.53 1.45
N GLU A 16 30.84 -13.09 0.20
CA GLU A 16 32.14 -13.19 -0.49
C GLU A 16 33.25 -12.38 0.24
N ILE A 17 32.92 -11.18 0.74
CA ILE A 17 33.85 -10.34 1.53
C ILE A 17 34.18 -10.98 2.90
N HIS A 18 33.30 -11.85 3.42
CA HIS A 18 33.54 -12.58 4.66
C HIS A 18 34.15 -13.97 4.45
N ALA A 19 34.06 -14.53 3.23
CA ALA A 19 34.67 -15.80 2.84
C ALA A 19 36.14 -15.64 2.39
N GLU A 20 36.51 -14.49 1.84
CA GLU A 20 37.91 -14.15 1.56
C GLU A 20 38.64 -13.71 2.85
N GLY A 21 39.15 -14.73 3.54
CA GLY A 21 40.25 -14.71 4.51
C GLY A 21 40.67 -13.37 5.13
N VAL A 22 40.30 -13.17 6.39
CA VAL A 22 41.12 -12.40 7.33
C VAL A 22 42.42 -13.18 7.54
N GLU A 23 43.41 -12.94 6.68
CA GLU A 23 44.80 -13.30 6.98
C GLU A 23 45.27 -12.45 8.15
N THR A 24 45.39 -13.11 9.30
CA THR A 24 46.01 -12.58 10.50
C THR A 24 47.51 -12.55 10.29
N ARG A 25 48.07 -11.39 9.89
CA ARG A 25 49.49 -11.11 10.10
C ARG A 25 49.73 -10.71 11.55
N ARG A 26 50.21 -11.68 12.32
CA ARG A 26 50.90 -11.53 13.60
C ARG A 26 52.37 -11.16 13.30
N GLU A 27 52.82 -10.01 13.76
CA GLU A 27 54.23 -9.71 14.06
C GLU A 27 54.17 -9.00 15.43
N ALA A 28 54.37 -9.74 16.53
CA ALA A 28 55.65 -10.06 17.17
C ALA A 28 56.26 -8.83 17.89
N GLU A 29 56.20 -8.89 19.22
CA GLU A 29 56.80 -7.97 20.18
C GLU A 29 58.35 -7.99 20.08
N GLY A 30 58.97 -6.87 20.45
CA GLY A 30 60.41 -6.76 20.66
C GLY A 30 60.78 -5.44 21.34
N ASP A 31 61.33 -5.56 22.55
CA ASP A 31 61.84 -4.56 23.49
C ASP A 31 62.71 -3.42 22.92
N TYR A 32 62.68 -2.23 23.54
CA TYR A 32 63.82 -1.68 24.31
C TYR A 32 63.55 -0.28 24.92
N ASP A 33 64.18 -0.07 26.09
CA ASP A 33 64.16 1.08 27.00
C ASP A 33 64.74 2.41 26.46
N GLY A 34 64.38 3.52 27.14
CA GLY A 34 65.41 4.46 27.62
C GLY A 34 65.32 5.95 27.26
N MET A 35 64.98 6.75 28.28
CA MET A 35 65.48 8.10 28.65
C MET A 35 65.44 9.30 27.68
N GLY A 36 65.09 10.47 28.27
CA GLY A 36 65.81 11.73 28.00
C GLY A 36 64.97 12.97 27.71
N SER A 37 65.00 13.95 28.63
CA SER A 37 64.33 15.25 28.57
C SER A 37 65.22 16.39 28.03
N THR A 38 64.58 17.36 27.33
CA THR A 38 64.92 18.81 27.09
C THR A 38 66.13 19.22 26.21
N PRO A 39 66.24 20.47 25.69
CA PRO A 39 65.27 21.45 25.15
C PRO A 39 65.68 22.11 23.77
N ILE A 40 64.81 22.98 23.25
CA ILE A 40 64.75 23.75 21.96
C ILE A 40 66.01 24.63 21.65
N PRO A 41 66.48 24.80 20.39
CA PRO A 41 66.20 26.02 19.57
C PRO A 41 66.10 25.82 18.03
N PRO A 42 65.65 26.85 17.28
CA PRO A 42 65.03 26.72 15.96
C PRO A 42 66.04 26.85 14.81
N GLY A 43 65.75 26.19 13.69
CA GLY A 43 66.55 26.31 12.48
C GLY A 43 65.77 25.90 11.25
N ASP A 44 65.52 26.88 10.38
CA ASP A 44 65.07 26.70 9.01
C ASP A 44 65.95 25.70 8.25
N SER A 45 65.35 24.74 7.56
CA SER A 45 65.87 24.27 6.28
C SER A 45 64.87 23.40 5.53
N GLN A 46 64.81 23.71 4.24
CA GLN A 46 63.95 23.16 3.22
C GLN A 46 64.18 21.66 3.01
N ALA A 47 63.11 20.88 2.90
CA ALA A 47 63.15 19.55 2.29
C ALA A 47 61.90 19.33 1.44
N VAL A 48 62.16 19.15 0.14
CA VAL A 48 61.19 18.88 -0.93
C VAL A 48 60.51 17.52 -0.72
N PRO A 49 59.17 17.42 -0.65
CA PRO A 49 58.49 16.13 -0.58
C PRO A 49 58.35 15.50 -1.97
N LYS A 50 58.89 14.29 -2.11
CA LYS A 50 58.64 13.38 -3.24
C LYS A 50 57.13 13.13 -3.39
N ALA A 51 56.67 13.25 -4.63
CA ALA A 51 55.28 13.15 -5.06
C ALA A 51 54.66 11.78 -4.75
N LYS A 52 53.51 11.79 -4.05
CA LYS A 52 52.56 10.67 -4.02
C LYS A 52 51.71 10.67 -5.31
N PRO A 53 51.30 9.50 -5.83
CA PRO A 53 50.44 9.41 -7.02
C PRO A 53 49.08 10.06 -6.75
N LYS A 54 48.63 10.95 -7.65
CA LYS A 54 47.36 11.66 -7.56
C LYS A 54 46.18 10.67 -7.55
N PRO A 55 45.22 10.78 -6.61
CA PRO A 55 43.95 10.08 -6.70
C PRO A 55 43.15 10.62 -7.90
N LYS A 56 42.52 9.70 -8.66
CA LYS A 56 41.61 10.05 -9.76
C LYS A 56 40.55 11.04 -9.25
N PRO A 57 40.28 12.15 -9.97
CA PRO A 57 39.34 13.15 -9.51
C PRO A 57 37.93 12.55 -9.41
N LYS A 58 37.35 12.63 -8.21
CA LYS A 58 35.92 12.39 -7.97
C LYS A 58 35.13 13.28 -8.93
N SER A 59 34.16 12.70 -9.65
CA SER A 59 33.30 13.44 -10.56
C SER A 59 32.71 14.63 -9.80
N SER A 60 33.00 15.85 -10.27
CA SER A 60 32.48 17.09 -9.72
C SER A 60 30.98 16.98 -9.49
N ALA A 61 30.51 17.45 -8.33
CA ALA A 61 29.09 17.59 -8.03
C ALA A 61 28.36 18.22 -9.23
N PRO A 62 27.14 17.76 -9.58
CA PRO A 62 26.41 18.30 -10.72
C PRO A 62 26.34 19.82 -10.58
N LYS A 63 26.95 20.53 -11.53
CA LYS A 63 26.99 22.00 -11.55
C LYS A 63 25.55 22.48 -11.42
N VAL A 64 25.28 23.27 -10.38
CA VAL A 64 23.99 23.94 -10.19
C VAL A 64 23.74 24.75 -11.45
N LYS A 65 22.61 24.47 -12.11
CA LYS A 65 22.25 25.19 -13.33
C LYS A 65 21.99 26.64 -12.99
N THR A 66 22.53 27.56 -13.78
CA THR A 66 22.20 28.98 -13.66
C THR A 66 20.73 29.20 -14.07
N ASP A 67 20.12 30.28 -13.59
CA ASP A 67 18.74 30.65 -13.98
C ASP A 67 18.60 30.77 -15.50
N GLU A 68 19.66 31.24 -16.18
CA GLU A 68 19.73 31.27 -17.64
C GLU A 68 19.69 29.87 -18.28
N GLN A 69 20.40 28.89 -17.69
CA GLN A 69 20.39 27.51 -18.17
C GLN A 69 19.03 26.84 -17.94
N LEU A 70 18.33 27.18 -16.85
CA LEU A 70 16.96 26.72 -16.58
C LEU A 70 15.97 27.34 -17.57
N ALA A 71 16.05 28.65 -17.79
CA ALA A 71 15.23 29.37 -18.76
C ALA A 71 15.40 28.80 -20.18
N ARG A 72 16.64 28.60 -20.64
CA ARG A 72 16.93 27.99 -21.95
C ARG A 72 16.36 26.56 -22.06
N ALA A 73 16.45 25.76 -20.99
CA ALA A 73 15.87 24.42 -20.97
C ALA A 73 14.33 24.44 -21.05
N ALA A 74 13.68 25.38 -20.38
CA ALA A 74 12.23 25.57 -20.44
C ALA A 74 11.76 26.00 -21.84
N VAL A 75 12.52 26.87 -22.51
CA VAL A 75 12.25 27.29 -23.91
C VAL A 75 12.39 26.12 -24.89
N VAL A 76 13.42 25.29 -24.74
CA VAL A 76 13.59 24.08 -25.57
C VAL A 76 12.39 23.13 -25.42
N LYS A 77 11.91 22.93 -24.19
CA LYS A 77 10.71 22.12 -23.93
C LYS A 77 9.46 22.72 -24.56
N ALA A 78 9.30 24.05 -24.48
CA ALA A 78 8.18 24.75 -25.10
C ALA A 78 8.19 24.62 -26.63
N ASN A 79 9.35 24.72 -27.27
CA ASN A 79 9.48 24.52 -28.72
C ASN A 79 9.08 23.09 -29.15
N ALA A 80 9.48 22.07 -28.38
CA ALA A 80 9.07 20.69 -28.64
C ALA A 80 7.54 20.53 -28.54
N ASN A 81 6.93 21.11 -27.51
CA ASN A 81 5.46 21.08 -27.32
C ASN A 81 4.72 21.83 -28.43
N LEU A 82 5.21 23.00 -28.87
CA LEU A 82 4.62 23.78 -29.96
C LEU A 82 4.69 23.04 -31.31
N LEU A 83 5.79 22.34 -31.57
CA LEU A 83 5.91 21.47 -32.74
C LEU A 83 4.96 20.28 -32.66
N GLU A 84 4.75 19.71 -31.48
CA GLU A 84 3.75 18.66 -31.30
C GLU A 84 2.32 19.20 -31.52
N ILE A 85 2.04 20.43 -31.08
CA ILE A 85 0.73 21.09 -31.27
C ILE A 85 0.39 21.25 -32.75
N SER A 86 1.33 21.72 -33.57
CA SER A 86 1.08 21.91 -35.01
C SER A 86 0.84 20.58 -35.76
N GLN A 87 1.21 19.45 -35.17
CA GLN A 87 1.00 18.12 -35.74
C GLN A 87 -0.33 17.47 -35.32
N TRP A 88 -1.08 18.05 -34.37
CA TRP A 88 -2.27 17.38 -33.82
C TRP A 88 -3.39 17.19 -34.83
N ASP A 89 -3.65 18.18 -35.69
CA ASP A 89 -4.69 18.05 -36.72
C ASP A 89 -4.39 16.88 -37.66
N TYR A 90 -3.14 16.77 -38.13
CA TYR A 90 -2.66 15.66 -38.95
C TYR A 90 -2.72 14.31 -38.21
N LYS A 91 -2.25 14.24 -36.96
CA LYS A 91 -2.26 13.00 -36.15
C LYS A 91 -3.68 12.48 -35.91
N LEU A 92 -4.63 13.38 -35.63
CA LEU A 92 -6.02 13.03 -35.36
C LEU A 92 -6.79 12.69 -36.63
N ALA A 93 -6.50 13.37 -37.74
CA ALA A 93 -7.02 13.01 -39.04
C ALA A 93 -6.61 11.57 -39.43
N ASN A 94 -5.34 11.22 -39.23
CA ASN A 94 -4.85 9.86 -39.49
C ASN A 94 -5.41 8.81 -38.53
N ALA A 95 -5.76 9.20 -37.29
CA ALA A 95 -6.39 8.33 -36.31
C ALA A 95 -7.91 8.16 -36.51
N SER A 96 -8.48 8.66 -37.61
CA SER A 96 -9.91 8.60 -37.91
C SER A 96 -10.80 9.20 -36.81
N VAL A 97 -10.29 10.18 -36.07
CA VAL A 97 -11.06 10.88 -35.03
C VAL A 97 -12.13 11.75 -35.69
N PRO A 98 -13.41 11.72 -35.21
CA PRO A 98 -14.46 12.55 -35.76
C PRO A 98 -14.05 14.03 -35.83
N LYS A 99 -14.38 14.67 -36.94
CA LYS A 99 -13.90 16.03 -37.27
C LYS A 99 -14.15 17.04 -36.15
N VAL A 100 -15.31 17.07 -35.50
CA VAL A 100 -15.57 18.10 -34.49
C VAL A 100 -14.92 17.79 -33.14
N VAL A 101 -14.74 16.51 -32.75
CA VAL A 101 -13.85 16.13 -31.63
C VAL A 101 -12.42 16.58 -31.92
N ARG A 102 -11.95 16.36 -33.15
CA ARG A 102 -10.64 16.84 -33.60
C ARG A 102 -10.57 18.36 -33.57
N ASP A 103 -11.56 19.08 -34.11
CA ASP A 103 -11.55 20.54 -34.21
C ASP A 103 -11.65 21.18 -32.79
N ALA A 104 -12.47 20.63 -31.90
CA ALA A 104 -12.55 21.05 -30.49
C ALA A 104 -11.23 20.80 -29.75
N TYR A 105 -10.57 19.68 -30.05
CA TYR A 105 -9.27 19.38 -29.47
C TYR A 105 -8.16 20.26 -30.03
N VAL A 106 -8.11 20.46 -31.34
CA VAL A 106 -7.18 21.39 -32.00
C VAL A 106 -7.36 22.79 -31.42
N SER A 107 -8.60 23.26 -31.25
CA SER A 107 -8.90 24.54 -30.60
C SER A 107 -8.41 24.61 -29.14
N SER A 108 -8.57 23.53 -28.37
CA SER A 108 -8.02 23.45 -27.00
C SER A 108 -6.49 23.48 -27.01
N MET A 109 -5.83 22.75 -27.92
CA MET A 109 -4.38 22.73 -28.06
C MET A 109 -3.82 24.04 -28.62
N GLU A 110 -4.59 24.77 -29.43
CA GLU A 110 -4.25 26.11 -29.90
C GLU A 110 -4.29 27.13 -28.76
N THR A 111 -5.24 26.99 -27.84
CA THR A 111 -5.33 27.81 -26.62
C THR A 111 -4.11 27.58 -25.72
N GLU A 112 -3.80 26.33 -25.41
CA GLU A 112 -2.59 25.94 -24.66
C GLU A 112 -1.32 26.39 -25.40
N GLY A 113 -1.30 26.27 -26.73
CA GLY A 113 -0.22 26.73 -27.58
C GLY A 113 -0.04 28.25 -27.56
N LYS A 114 -1.12 29.02 -27.41
CA LYS A 114 -1.07 30.47 -27.22
C LYS A 114 -0.42 30.81 -25.89
N GLU A 115 -0.86 30.20 -24.79
CA GLU A 115 -0.25 30.40 -23.47
C GLU A 115 1.24 30.03 -23.45
N LEU A 116 1.61 28.94 -24.11
CA LEU A 116 3.01 28.52 -24.30
C LEU A 116 3.83 29.55 -25.09
N ARG A 117 3.28 30.12 -26.19
CA ARG A 117 3.94 31.16 -26.99
C ARG A 117 4.11 32.45 -26.19
N ASP A 118 3.09 32.87 -25.45
CA ASP A 118 3.11 34.08 -24.65
C ASP A 118 4.14 33.96 -23.51
N ALA A 119 4.13 32.84 -22.78
CA ALA A 119 5.10 32.57 -21.72
C ALA A 119 6.54 32.42 -22.25
N LYS A 120 6.72 31.80 -23.42
CA LYS A 120 8.03 31.70 -24.07
C LYS A 120 8.56 33.09 -24.45
N THR A 121 7.73 33.92 -25.07
CA THR A 121 8.09 35.28 -25.49
C THR A 121 8.50 36.13 -24.28
N ALA A 122 7.81 35.97 -23.14
CA ALA A 122 8.18 36.64 -21.90
C ALA A 122 9.57 36.23 -21.37
N VAL A 123 9.95 34.95 -21.49
CA VAL A 123 11.29 34.48 -21.11
C VAL A 123 12.36 35.01 -22.06
N GLU A 124 12.12 34.99 -23.37
CA GLU A 124 13.06 35.49 -24.38
C GLU A 124 13.28 37.00 -24.25
N LEU A 125 12.22 37.77 -23.96
CA LEU A 125 12.31 39.20 -23.69
C LEU A 125 13.13 39.48 -22.42
N ALA A 126 12.83 38.78 -21.32
CA ALA A 126 13.57 38.93 -20.06
C ALA A 126 15.06 38.58 -20.23
N LEU A 127 15.38 37.56 -21.02
CA LEU A 127 16.75 37.20 -21.41
C LEU A 127 17.45 38.33 -22.18
N SER A 128 16.79 38.94 -23.16
CA SER A 128 17.38 40.04 -23.94
C SER A 128 17.60 41.32 -23.13
N LEU A 129 16.75 41.57 -22.14
CA LEU A 129 16.79 42.77 -21.30
C LEU A 129 17.68 42.58 -20.05
N GLY A 130 18.26 41.39 -19.85
CA GLY A 130 19.03 41.07 -18.64
C GLY A 130 18.20 41.14 -17.35
N GLN A 131 16.88 40.94 -17.44
CA GLN A 131 15.98 40.98 -16.29
C GLN A 131 16.00 39.66 -15.51
N SER A 132 15.46 39.69 -14.29
CA SER A 132 15.27 38.47 -13.48
C SER A 132 14.41 37.45 -14.25
N LEU A 133 14.94 36.23 -14.42
CA LEU A 133 14.29 35.17 -15.20
C LEU A 133 13.34 34.31 -14.38
N LYS A 134 13.31 34.47 -13.06
CA LYS A 134 12.63 33.54 -12.16
C LYS A 134 11.13 33.45 -12.45
N GLU A 135 10.44 34.59 -12.47
CA GLU A 135 8.98 34.62 -12.65
C GLU A 135 8.55 34.17 -14.05
N SER A 136 9.26 34.61 -15.09
CA SER A 136 8.96 34.22 -16.47
C SER A 136 9.24 32.73 -16.72
N THR A 137 10.31 32.19 -16.12
CA THR A 137 10.63 30.75 -16.19
C THR A 137 9.59 29.90 -15.46
N GLU A 138 9.15 30.31 -14.25
CA GLU A 138 8.09 29.61 -13.50
C GLU A 138 6.76 29.58 -14.28
N LYS A 139 6.38 30.70 -14.93
CA LYS A 139 5.19 30.76 -15.81
C LYS A 139 5.33 29.80 -17.00
N LEU A 140 6.49 29.76 -17.66
CA LEU A 140 6.74 28.86 -18.78
C LEU A 140 6.75 27.39 -18.37
N GLU A 141 7.29 27.05 -17.20
CA GLU A 141 7.25 25.69 -16.66
C GLU A 141 5.82 25.26 -16.32
N SER A 142 5.01 26.16 -15.76
CA SER A 142 3.58 25.93 -15.51
C SER A 142 2.82 25.64 -16.80
N ALA A 143 3.00 26.48 -17.84
CA ALA A 143 2.39 26.28 -19.16
C ALA A 143 2.81 24.94 -19.80
N ASN A 144 4.10 24.58 -19.70
CA ASN A 144 4.60 23.28 -20.17
C ASN A 144 3.98 22.08 -19.43
N GLU A 145 3.72 22.19 -18.12
CA GLU A 145 3.11 21.12 -17.33
C GLU A 145 1.60 21.01 -17.59
N ASN A 146 0.90 22.13 -17.81
CA ASN A 146 -0.51 22.15 -18.22
C ASN A 146 -0.68 21.44 -19.57
N TYR A 147 0.10 21.84 -20.58
CA TYR A 147 0.12 21.15 -21.88
C TYR A 147 0.37 19.63 -21.74
N ARG A 148 1.35 19.22 -20.91
CA ARG A 148 1.68 17.80 -20.70
C ARG A 148 0.50 17.03 -20.10
N LYS A 149 -0.24 17.63 -19.17
CA LYS A 149 -1.44 17.02 -18.57
C LYS A 149 -2.57 16.93 -19.60
N SER A 150 -2.85 18.00 -20.33
CA SER A 150 -3.90 18.08 -21.34
C SER A 150 -3.65 17.11 -22.50
N SER A 151 -2.46 17.12 -23.09
CA SER A 151 -2.06 16.18 -24.17
C SER A 151 -2.02 14.72 -23.72
N GLY A 152 -1.57 14.45 -22.48
CA GLY A 152 -1.54 13.09 -21.92
C GLY A 152 -2.93 12.50 -21.66
N GLN A 153 -3.93 13.33 -21.41
CA GLN A 153 -5.33 12.89 -21.33
C GLN A 153 -5.88 12.52 -22.71
N VAL A 154 -5.46 13.22 -23.77
CA VAL A 154 -5.97 12.98 -25.12
C VAL A 154 -5.28 11.85 -25.84
N LYS A 155 -3.97 11.64 -25.66
CA LYS A 155 -3.32 10.40 -26.11
C LYS A 155 -4.04 9.16 -25.57
N LYS A 156 -4.48 9.22 -24.30
CA LYS A 156 -5.28 8.16 -23.67
C LYS A 156 -6.73 8.08 -24.16
N ALA A 157 -7.27 9.16 -24.74
CA ALA A 157 -8.62 9.20 -25.29
C ALA A 157 -8.68 8.72 -26.75
N CYS A 158 -7.60 8.91 -27.52
CA CYS A 158 -7.52 8.45 -28.91
C CYS A 158 -7.31 6.94 -29.07
N ASP A 159 -6.73 6.28 -28.07
CA ASP A 159 -6.43 4.83 -28.12
C ASP A 159 -7.61 3.93 -27.69
N HIS A 160 -8.73 4.50 -27.21
CA HIS A 160 -9.93 3.74 -26.81
C HIS A 160 -11.16 4.16 -27.61
N SER A 161 -12.07 3.22 -27.90
CA SER A 161 -13.37 3.59 -28.45
C SER A 161 -14.02 4.59 -27.49
N PHE A 162 -14.53 5.72 -27.99
CA PHE A 162 -15.09 6.79 -27.16
C PHE A 162 -16.13 6.29 -26.13
N ALA A 163 -16.84 5.19 -26.44
CA ALA A 163 -17.72 4.50 -25.50
C ALA A 163 -16.99 3.92 -24.28
N ASP A 164 -15.82 3.29 -24.46
CA ASP A 164 -15.02 2.73 -23.38
C ASP A 164 -14.48 3.84 -22.47
N PHE A 165 -14.11 4.98 -23.05
CA PHE A 165 -13.74 6.17 -22.29
C PHE A 165 -14.90 6.68 -21.43
N LEU A 166 -16.10 6.77 -21.99
CA LEU A 166 -17.30 7.19 -21.26
C LEU A 166 -17.61 6.20 -20.12
N ILE A 167 -17.67 4.90 -20.41
CA ILE A 167 -17.99 3.86 -19.41
C ILE A 167 -16.91 3.81 -18.33
N SER A 168 -15.62 3.92 -18.68
CA SER A 168 -14.51 4.00 -17.73
C SER A 168 -14.57 5.27 -16.87
N SER A 169 -15.00 6.39 -17.43
CA SER A 169 -15.21 7.64 -16.67
C SER A 169 -16.36 7.52 -15.68
N LEU A 170 -17.46 6.88 -16.07
CA LEU A 170 -18.57 6.56 -15.16
C LEU A 170 -18.18 5.54 -14.08
N GLY A 171 -17.43 4.49 -14.44
CA GLY A 171 -16.91 3.48 -13.51
C GLY A 171 -15.86 4.05 -12.53
N ARG A 172 -15.17 5.13 -12.91
CA ARG A 172 -14.34 5.94 -11.99
C ARG A 172 -15.17 6.95 -11.19
N GLY A 173 -16.43 7.17 -11.54
CA GLY A 173 -17.31 8.19 -10.95
C GLY A 173 -16.99 9.62 -11.37
N ALA A 174 -16.16 9.82 -12.42
CA ALA A 174 -15.82 11.14 -12.94
C ALA A 174 -17.00 11.83 -13.65
N THR A 175 -17.98 11.04 -14.08
CA THR A 175 -19.21 11.50 -14.73
C THR A 175 -20.40 10.74 -14.15
N SER A 176 -21.57 11.39 -14.10
CA SER A 176 -22.86 10.75 -13.83
C SER A 176 -23.37 10.02 -15.08
N CYS A 177 -24.35 9.12 -14.93
CA CYS A 177 -24.99 8.48 -16.08
C CYS A 177 -25.59 9.54 -17.01
N ALA A 178 -26.23 10.58 -16.46
CA ALA A 178 -26.80 11.67 -17.23
C ALA A 178 -25.75 12.44 -18.04
N GLU A 179 -24.60 12.75 -17.44
CA GLU A 179 -23.47 13.38 -18.15
C GLU A 179 -22.86 12.45 -19.20
N LEU A 180 -22.78 11.15 -18.92
CA LEU A 180 -22.32 10.14 -19.86
C LEU A 180 -23.23 10.04 -21.08
N GLN A 181 -24.55 10.00 -20.90
CA GLN A 181 -25.49 10.06 -22.03
C GLN A 181 -25.40 11.40 -22.75
N LYS A 182 -25.34 12.53 -22.03
CA LYS A 182 -25.25 13.85 -22.64
C LYS A 182 -24.01 13.95 -23.54
N ALA A 183 -22.87 13.44 -23.07
CA ALA A 183 -21.64 13.36 -23.85
C ALA A 183 -21.78 12.43 -25.06
N ALA A 184 -22.33 11.22 -24.88
CA ALA A 184 -22.60 10.30 -26.00
C ALA A 184 -23.54 10.91 -27.05
N HIS A 185 -24.60 11.59 -26.62
CA HIS A 185 -25.57 12.23 -27.49
C HIS A 185 -24.98 13.41 -28.25
N ALA A 186 -24.16 14.24 -27.59
CA ALA A 186 -23.41 15.30 -28.24
C ALA A 186 -22.55 14.73 -29.37
N SER A 187 -21.80 13.65 -29.11
CA SER A 187 -20.98 12.99 -30.13
C SER A 187 -21.80 12.38 -31.26
N VAL A 188 -22.98 11.79 -30.98
CA VAL A 188 -23.86 11.27 -32.05
C VAL A 188 -24.36 12.36 -32.97
N LYS A 189 -24.90 13.45 -32.41
CA LYS A 189 -25.40 14.60 -33.19
C LYS A 189 -24.29 15.20 -34.07
N GLU A 190 -23.09 15.26 -33.52
CA GLU A 190 -21.91 15.75 -34.18
C GLU A 190 -21.44 14.82 -35.32
N ALA A 191 -21.41 13.50 -35.08
CA ALA A 191 -21.04 12.53 -36.10
C ALA A 191 -22.05 12.52 -37.26
N GLU A 192 -23.35 12.66 -36.97
CA GLU A 192 -24.41 12.78 -37.97
C GLU A 192 -24.25 14.05 -38.82
N ALA A 193 -23.96 15.19 -38.20
CA ALA A 193 -23.70 16.45 -38.92
C ALA A 193 -22.48 16.37 -39.85
N ASN A 194 -21.47 15.57 -39.49
CA ASN A 194 -20.20 15.46 -40.23
C ASN A 194 -20.10 14.19 -41.10
N LYS A 195 -21.17 13.39 -41.23
CA LYS A 195 -21.15 12.07 -41.90
C LYS A 195 -20.08 11.10 -41.35
N GLY A 196 -19.73 11.26 -40.07
CA GLY A 196 -18.73 10.44 -39.38
C GLY A 196 -19.29 9.11 -38.85
N GLY A 197 -18.42 8.10 -38.75
CA GLY A 197 -18.72 6.86 -38.06
C GLY A 197 -18.60 6.99 -36.54
N LEU A 198 -19.47 6.31 -35.81
CA LEU A 198 -19.36 6.11 -34.36
C LEU A 198 -19.63 4.66 -34.04
N SER A 199 -19.05 4.19 -32.93
CA SER A 199 -19.36 2.86 -32.40
C SER A 199 -20.86 2.72 -32.14
N ASN A 200 -21.39 1.51 -32.40
CA ASN A 200 -22.78 1.17 -32.08
C ASN A 200 -23.07 1.37 -30.58
N LEU A 201 -22.08 1.10 -29.72
CA LEU A 201 -22.19 1.31 -28.28
C LEU A 201 -22.39 2.79 -27.90
N THR A 202 -21.65 3.72 -28.52
CA THR A 202 -21.85 5.16 -28.32
C THR A 202 -23.26 5.60 -28.71
N ARG A 203 -23.77 5.12 -29.87
CA ARG A 203 -25.13 5.42 -30.32
C ARG A 203 -26.19 4.88 -29.36
N LYS A 204 -26.01 3.65 -28.88
CA LYS A 204 -26.91 3.05 -27.88
C LYS A 204 -26.87 3.82 -26.56
N ILE A 205 -25.69 4.22 -26.06
CA ILE A 205 -25.56 5.04 -24.85
C ILE A 205 -26.29 6.38 -25.00
N ALA A 206 -26.18 7.05 -26.15
CA ALA A 206 -26.87 8.31 -26.43
C ALA A 206 -28.40 8.17 -26.35
N SER A 207 -28.94 7.01 -26.72
CA SER A 207 -30.39 6.73 -26.79
C SER A 207 -31.05 6.32 -25.47
N LEU A 208 -30.28 6.09 -24.40
CA LEU A 208 -30.80 5.62 -23.10
C LEU A 208 -31.80 6.59 -22.45
N GLY A 209 -32.73 6.15 -21.61
CA GLY A 209 -33.61 7.06 -20.87
C GLY A 209 -34.49 7.99 -21.73
N ASN A 210 -34.60 7.72 -23.04
CA ASN A 210 -35.38 8.48 -24.01
C ASN A 210 -35.06 10.00 -23.99
N TRP A 211 -33.77 10.32 -24.11
CA TRP A 211 -33.12 11.66 -24.09
C TRP A 211 -33.87 12.75 -23.30
N GLY A 212 -33.53 12.91 -22.02
CA GLY A 212 -34.02 14.01 -21.19
C GLY A 212 -35.47 13.88 -20.71
N LYS A 213 -36.28 13.00 -21.31
CA LYS A 213 -37.67 12.78 -20.86
C LYS A 213 -37.75 11.97 -19.56
N TRP A 214 -36.86 10.99 -19.39
CA TRP A 214 -36.87 10.10 -18.22
C TRP A 214 -35.46 9.88 -17.65
N PRO A 215 -34.80 10.94 -17.14
CA PRO A 215 -33.44 10.85 -16.60
C PRO A 215 -33.29 9.84 -15.46
N GLN A 216 -34.37 9.48 -14.76
CA GLN A 216 -34.39 8.43 -13.74
C GLN A 216 -34.19 7.01 -14.31
N ASN A 217 -34.49 6.80 -15.60
CA ASN A 217 -34.42 5.47 -16.24
C ASN A 217 -33.03 5.16 -16.80
N ILE A 218 -32.17 6.17 -16.94
CA ILE A 218 -30.86 6.02 -17.60
C ILE A 218 -29.98 4.96 -16.93
N GLU A 219 -29.99 4.86 -15.59
CA GLU A 219 -29.16 3.89 -14.87
C GLU A 219 -29.62 2.46 -15.14
N ARG A 220 -30.93 2.24 -15.18
CA ARG A 220 -31.54 0.95 -15.55
C ARG A 220 -31.21 0.61 -17.01
N ASP A 221 -31.47 1.54 -17.93
CA ASP A 221 -31.29 1.29 -19.36
C ASP A 221 -29.81 1.08 -19.70
N LEU A 222 -28.90 1.78 -19.03
CA LEU A 222 -27.45 1.57 -19.15
C LEU A 222 -27.04 0.19 -18.62
N THR A 223 -27.62 -0.24 -17.49
CA THR A 223 -27.40 -1.58 -16.91
C THR A 223 -27.83 -2.67 -17.89
N VAL A 224 -28.99 -2.48 -18.54
CA VAL A 224 -29.51 -3.39 -19.58
C VAL A 224 -28.63 -3.36 -20.83
N LEU A 225 -28.25 -2.17 -21.30
CA LEU A 225 -27.41 -1.98 -22.48
C LEU A 225 -26.05 -2.68 -22.33
N LEU A 226 -25.44 -2.55 -21.15
CA LEU A 226 -24.14 -3.14 -20.86
C LEU A 226 -24.24 -4.60 -20.44
N GLN A 227 -25.46 -5.16 -20.44
CA GLN A 227 -25.75 -6.53 -20.04
C GLN A 227 -25.04 -6.88 -18.73
N LEU A 228 -25.11 -5.96 -17.75
CA LEU A 228 -24.40 -6.15 -16.51
C LEU A 228 -24.85 -7.47 -15.88
N PRO A 229 -23.89 -8.30 -15.45
CA PRO A 229 -24.04 -9.75 -15.53
C PRO A 229 -24.82 -10.41 -14.40
N ALA A 230 -25.20 -9.64 -13.39
CA ALA A 230 -25.97 -10.13 -12.27
C ALA A 230 -27.03 -9.08 -11.93
N ALA A 231 -28.30 -9.45 -12.07
CA ALA A 231 -29.37 -8.70 -11.44
C ALA A 231 -29.13 -8.74 -9.92
N PRO A 232 -29.12 -7.59 -9.22
CA PRO A 232 -29.00 -7.62 -7.77
C PRO A 232 -30.21 -8.33 -7.17
N LEU A 233 -29.96 -9.20 -6.20
CA LEU A 233 -31.01 -9.70 -5.32
C LEU A 233 -31.27 -8.64 -4.24
N PHE A 234 -32.52 -8.21 -4.12
CA PHE A 234 -32.92 -7.34 -3.03
C PHE A 234 -33.28 -8.18 -1.82
N LEU A 235 -32.50 -8.07 -0.75
CA LEU A 235 -32.75 -8.77 0.50
C LEU A 235 -33.24 -7.77 1.54
N GLU A 236 -34.28 -8.17 2.27
CA GLU A 236 -34.68 -7.46 3.48
C GLU A 236 -33.76 -7.89 4.61
N ILE A 237 -32.91 -6.97 5.07
CA ILE A 237 -32.01 -7.23 6.19
C ILE A 237 -32.19 -6.17 7.27
N PRO A 238 -32.01 -6.55 8.55
CA PRO A 238 -32.05 -5.59 9.65
C PRO A 238 -30.90 -4.58 9.50
N VAL A 239 -31.24 -3.30 9.34
CA VAL A 239 -30.31 -2.17 9.25
C VAL A 239 -30.60 -1.14 10.35
N ARG A 240 -29.64 -0.28 10.66
CA ARG A 240 -29.88 0.83 11.59
C ARG A 240 -30.66 1.94 10.90
N SER A 241 -31.72 2.45 11.54
CA SER A 241 -32.52 3.55 10.99
C SER A 241 -31.67 4.80 10.73
N ASN A 242 -31.98 5.50 9.64
CA ASN A 242 -31.33 6.76 9.26
C ASN A 242 -31.81 7.94 10.12
N ILE A 243 -33.02 7.85 10.70
CA ILE A 243 -33.59 8.86 11.61
C ILE A 243 -33.02 8.65 13.02
N ASN A 244 -32.97 7.39 13.49
CA ASN A 244 -32.44 7.03 14.80
C ASN A 244 -31.54 5.80 14.70
N ARG A 245 -30.22 6.01 14.86
CA ARG A 245 -29.21 4.94 14.76
C ARG A 245 -29.35 3.85 15.84
N LYS A 246 -30.14 4.08 16.90
CA LYS A 246 -30.41 3.07 17.94
C LYS A 246 -31.40 2.00 17.47
N ASP A 247 -32.30 2.36 16.58
CA ASP A 247 -33.36 1.48 16.13
C ASP A 247 -32.88 0.58 14.99
N VAL A 248 -33.31 -0.68 15.01
CA VAL A 248 -33.09 -1.64 13.94
C VAL A 248 -34.39 -1.74 13.15
N VAL A 249 -34.33 -1.42 11.86
CA VAL A 249 -35.46 -1.49 10.93
C VAL A 249 -35.13 -2.45 9.79
N MET A 250 -36.14 -3.02 9.14
CA MET A 250 -35.91 -3.82 7.94
C MET A 250 -35.60 -2.88 6.76
N GLY A 251 -34.40 -3.02 6.19
CA GLY A 251 -33.97 -2.29 5.02
C GLY A 251 -33.88 -3.22 3.82
N LYS A 252 -34.39 -2.78 2.67
CA LYS A 252 -34.28 -3.52 1.41
C LYS A 252 -32.98 -3.14 0.71
N LEU A 253 -31.98 -4.02 0.78
CA LEU A 253 -30.65 -3.75 0.24
C LEU A 253 -30.34 -4.62 -0.99
N PRO A 254 -29.74 -4.04 -2.05
CA PRO A 254 -29.31 -4.79 -3.21
C PRO A 254 -28.01 -5.55 -2.90
N ILE A 255 -27.97 -6.84 -3.20
CA ILE A 255 -26.80 -7.70 -3.03
C ILE A 255 -26.55 -8.44 -4.34
N ILE A 256 -25.30 -8.48 -4.79
CA ILE A 256 -24.89 -9.44 -5.81
C ILE A 256 -24.39 -10.69 -5.10
N PRO A 257 -25.05 -11.85 -5.29
CA PRO A 257 -24.58 -13.08 -4.66
C PRO A 257 -23.17 -13.40 -5.13
N PRO A 258 -22.23 -13.76 -4.23
CA PRO A 258 -20.88 -14.12 -4.62
C PRO A 258 -20.82 -15.21 -5.69
N HIS A 259 -21.74 -16.18 -5.65
CA HIS A 259 -21.84 -17.25 -6.65
C HIS A 259 -22.36 -16.76 -8.02
N ALA A 260 -23.24 -15.76 -8.06
CA ALA A 260 -23.70 -15.16 -9.31
C ALA A 260 -22.57 -14.36 -9.97
N LEU A 261 -21.78 -13.64 -9.16
CA LEU A 261 -20.57 -12.96 -9.63
C LEU A 261 -19.50 -13.96 -10.10
N PHE A 262 -19.28 -15.05 -9.35
CA PHE A 262 -18.33 -16.11 -9.73
C PHE A 262 -18.76 -16.84 -10.99
N HIS A 263 -20.04 -17.23 -11.10
CA HIS A 263 -20.60 -17.87 -12.29
C HIS A 263 -20.44 -16.96 -13.50
N TYR A 264 -20.69 -15.66 -13.35
CA TYR A 264 -20.41 -14.72 -14.42
C TYR A 264 -18.94 -14.71 -14.81
N LEU A 265 -18.02 -14.49 -13.86
CA LEU A 265 -16.58 -14.47 -14.16
C LEU A 265 -16.14 -15.79 -14.85
N HIS A 266 -16.70 -16.92 -14.41
CA HIS A 266 -16.45 -18.22 -15.01
C HIS A 266 -16.96 -18.35 -16.46
N VAL A 267 -18.22 -17.98 -16.71
CA VAL A 267 -18.87 -18.08 -18.03
C VAL A 267 -18.34 -17.03 -19.03
N SER A 268 -17.94 -15.85 -18.56
CA SER A 268 -17.43 -14.73 -19.38
C SER A 268 -15.95 -14.89 -19.79
N TRP A 269 -15.48 -16.12 -19.94
CA TRP A 269 -14.16 -16.51 -20.45
C TRP A 269 -12.96 -16.36 -19.50
N TRP A 270 -13.12 -15.86 -18.27
CA TRP A 270 -11.98 -15.64 -17.37
C TRP A 270 -11.41 -16.90 -16.68
N LEU A 271 -12.16 -18.01 -16.64
CA LEU A 271 -11.76 -19.24 -15.94
C LEU A 271 -11.93 -20.53 -16.77
N LYS A 272 -11.93 -20.44 -18.11
CA LYS A 272 -12.12 -21.62 -18.98
C LYS A 272 -11.06 -22.72 -18.78
N ASP A 273 -9.88 -22.38 -18.24
CA ASP A 273 -8.79 -23.34 -18.00
C ASP A 273 -8.88 -24.13 -16.67
N LEU A 274 -9.79 -23.78 -15.76
CA LEU A 274 -9.86 -24.42 -14.43
C LEU A 274 -10.74 -25.68 -14.35
N ASN A 275 -11.53 -25.96 -15.39
CA ASN A 275 -12.43 -27.13 -15.41
C ASN A 275 -11.70 -28.47 -15.62
N SER A 276 -10.40 -28.47 -15.93
CA SER A 276 -9.63 -29.72 -16.13
C SER A 276 -9.10 -30.34 -14.83
N THR A 277 -9.20 -29.66 -13.67
CA THR A 277 -8.39 -30.03 -12.49
C THR A 277 -9.14 -30.32 -11.19
N PHE A 278 -10.47 -30.20 -11.13
CA PHE A 278 -11.23 -30.46 -9.89
C PHE A 278 -12.22 -31.63 -10.02
N PRO A 279 -11.95 -32.77 -9.36
CA PRO A 279 -12.88 -33.90 -9.35
C PRO A 279 -14.11 -33.60 -8.48
N GLN A 280 -15.29 -33.84 -9.05
CA GLN A 280 -16.60 -33.72 -8.40
C GLN A 280 -16.91 -34.92 -7.50
N SER A 281 -16.20 -35.08 -6.38
CA SER A 281 -16.49 -36.18 -5.44
C SER A 281 -16.70 -35.70 -4.01
N SER A 282 -17.81 -34.96 -3.78
CA SER A 282 -18.76 -35.23 -2.68
C SER A 282 -19.80 -34.11 -2.56
N GLY A 283 -21.07 -34.40 -2.89
CA GLY A 283 -22.28 -33.88 -2.22
C GLY A 283 -22.63 -32.39 -2.27
N GLY A 284 -21.78 -31.51 -2.80
CA GLY A 284 -22.10 -30.11 -3.07
C GLY A 284 -20.98 -29.42 -3.88
N PRO A 285 -21.30 -28.44 -4.75
CA PRO A 285 -20.32 -27.81 -5.65
C PRO A 285 -19.39 -26.78 -4.98
N ALA A 286 -19.52 -26.55 -3.67
CA ALA A 286 -18.78 -25.50 -2.97
C ALA A 286 -18.41 -25.90 -1.54
N TRP A 287 -17.20 -25.49 -1.14
CA TRP A 287 -16.65 -25.72 0.19
C TRP A 287 -16.29 -24.39 0.85
N LEU A 288 -16.66 -24.24 2.12
CA LEU A 288 -16.21 -23.10 2.91
C LEU A 288 -14.77 -23.34 3.39
N CYS A 289 -13.79 -22.73 2.73
CA CYS A 289 -12.38 -22.94 3.07
C CYS A 289 -11.88 -22.01 4.18
N GLU A 290 -12.22 -20.72 4.11
CA GLU A 290 -11.77 -19.70 5.07
C GLU A 290 -12.72 -18.51 5.15
N LEU A 291 -12.82 -17.93 6.34
CA LEU A 291 -13.50 -16.67 6.62
C LEU A 291 -12.45 -15.73 7.19
N ARG A 292 -12.21 -14.62 6.49
CA ARG A 292 -11.18 -13.65 6.87
C ARG A 292 -11.79 -12.27 7.04
N GLY A 293 -11.24 -11.51 7.97
CA GLY A 293 -11.65 -10.14 8.24
C GLY A 293 -10.87 -9.55 9.40
N ASP A 294 -11.07 -8.26 9.67
CA ASP A 294 -10.67 -7.73 10.97
C ASP A 294 -11.38 -8.49 12.10
N TRP A 295 -10.75 -8.54 13.27
CA TRP A 295 -11.32 -9.20 14.42
C TRP A 295 -12.62 -8.57 14.89
N LYS A 296 -12.72 -7.23 14.85
CA LYS A 296 -13.96 -6.53 15.19
C LYS A 296 -15.09 -6.98 14.27
N TRP A 297 -14.82 -7.04 12.96
CA TRP A 297 -15.78 -7.55 11.98
C TRP A 297 -16.15 -9.00 12.28
N SER A 298 -15.17 -9.87 12.53
CA SER A 298 -15.44 -11.29 12.84
C SER A 298 -16.31 -11.44 14.08
N ARG A 299 -16.05 -10.65 15.12
CA ARG A 299 -16.86 -10.62 16.34
C ARG A 299 -18.30 -10.24 16.05
N GLU A 300 -18.51 -9.24 15.22
CA GLU A 300 -19.85 -8.74 14.90
C GLU A 300 -20.58 -9.70 13.95
N ALA A 301 -19.92 -10.16 12.90
CA ALA A 301 -20.46 -11.07 11.89
C ALA A 301 -20.84 -12.42 12.49
N PHE A 302 -20.01 -12.99 13.37
CA PHE A 302 -20.24 -14.30 13.97
C PHE A 302 -20.79 -14.22 15.40
N ALA A 303 -21.21 -13.03 15.86
CA ALA A 303 -21.69 -12.79 17.21
C ALA A 303 -20.76 -13.36 18.31
N LEU A 304 -19.44 -13.21 18.15
CA LEU A 304 -18.49 -13.76 19.11
C LEU A 304 -18.59 -13.02 20.46
N SER A 305 -18.58 -13.78 21.56
CA SER A 305 -18.45 -13.27 22.92
C SER A 305 -17.01 -12.85 23.24
N THR A 306 -16.03 -13.37 22.50
CA THR A 306 -14.60 -13.13 22.71
C THR A 306 -14.13 -11.83 22.07
N HIS A 307 -13.37 -11.01 22.80
CA HIS A 307 -12.73 -9.80 22.28
C HIS A 307 -11.55 -9.37 23.19
N TRP A 308 -10.79 -8.35 22.78
CA TRP A 308 -9.57 -7.91 23.49
C TRP A 308 -9.78 -7.49 24.96
N GLY A 309 -11.00 -7.15 25.35
CA GLY A 309 -11.39 -6.79 26.72
C GLY A 309 -12.24 -7.84 27.43
N ALA A 310 -12.56 -8.95 26.78
CA ALA A 310 -13.34 -10.02 27.39
C ALA A 310 -12.48 -10.86 28.34
N ARG A 311 -13.14 -11.55 29.29
CA ARG A 311 -12.47 -12.54 30.15
C ARG A 311 -11.82 -13.65 29.33
N GLU A 312 -12.49 -14.09 28.27
CA GLU A 312 -11.94 -14.97 27.23
C GLU A 312 -11.62 -14.16 25.98
N ILE A 313 -10.34 -14.08 25.61
CA ILE A 313 -9.91 -13.13 24.58
C ILE A 313 -9.91 -13.71 23.16
N CYS A 314 -9.99 -15.04 23.01
CA CYS A 314 -9.75 -15.75 21.75
C CYS A 314 -10.81 -16.82 21.50
N HIS A 315 -11.36 -16.87 20.26
CA HIS A 315 -12.32 -17.90 19.84
C HIS A 315 -11.66 -19.25 19.52
N LEU A 316 -10.34 -19.27 19.29
CA LEU A 316 -9.62 -20.51 18.95
C LEU A 316 -9.14 -21.29 20.17
N CYS A 317 -8.97 -20.66 21.34
CA CYS A 317 -8.34 -21.30 22.49
C CYS A 317 -8.86 -20.76 23.83
N ALA A 318 -8.36 -21.32 24.94
CA ALA A 318 -8.75 -20.96 26.30
C ALA A 318 -8.03 -19.72 26.89
N ALA A 319 -7.35 -18.90 26.07
CA ALA A 319 -6.62 -17.74 26.56
C ALA A 319 -7.52 -16.68 27.21
N LYS A 320 -7.07 -16.15 28.34
CA LYS A 320 -7.79 -15.22 29.20
C LYS A 320 -7.08 -13.86 29.27
N CYS A 321 -7.81 -12.84 29.73
CA CYS A 321 -7.29 -11.49 29.92
C CYS A 321 -6.13 -11.43 30.95
N PRO A 322 -5.30 -10.37 30.95
CA PRO A 322 -4.15 -10.27 31.85
C PRO A 322 -4.51 -10.21 33.34
N ALA A 323 -5.72 -9.73 33.66
CA ALA A 323 -6.22 -9.64 35.03
C ALA A 323 -6.72 -10.99 35.58
N HIS A 324 -6.75 -12.06 34.78
CA HIS A 324 -7.26 -13.36 35.21
C HIS A 324 -6.38 -13.95 36.33
N PRO A 325 -6.95 -14.55 37.40
CA PRO A 325 -6.16 -15.08 38.53
C PRO A 325 -5.22 -16.22 38.10
N ASN A 326 -5.66 -17.08 37.17
CA ASN A 326 -4.81 -18.14 36.64
C ASN A 326 -3.79 -17.57 35.63
N VAL A 327 -2.57 -17.30 36.10
CA VAL A 327 -1.43 -16.76 35.31
C VAL A 327 -1.15 -17.61 34.07
N GLN A 328 -1.30 -18.93 34.18
CA GLN A 328 -1.02 -19.86 33.11
C GLN A 328 -1.97 -19.73 31.92
N GLN A 329 -3.17 -19.19 32.15
CA GLN A 329 -4.18 -18.97 31.11
C GLN A 329 -4.13 -17.56 30.53
N ARG A 330 -3.28 -16.65 31.05
CA ARG A 330 -3.19 -15.29 30.53
C ARG A 330 -2.55 -15.30 29.14
N TRP A 331 -3.11 -14.55 28.21
CA TRP A 331 -2.59 -14.46 26.84
C TRP A 331 -1.15 -13.92 26.75
N THR A 332 -0.68 -13.25 27.79
CA THR A 332 0.70 -12.77 27.93
C THR A 332 1.72 -13.90 28.16
N ASN A 333 1.26 -15.12 28.46
CA ASN A 333 2.11 -16.30 28.52
C ASN A 333 2.45 -16.80 27.11
N LEU A 334 3.40 -16.12 26.47
CA LEU A 334 3.77 -16.38 25.08
C LEU A 334 4.64 -17.62 24.87
N ASP A 335 5.08 -18.31 25.93
CA ASP A 335 5.85 -19.56 25.79
C ASP A 335 4.93 -20.78 25.74
N ARG A 336 3.72 -20.67 26.29
CA ARG A 336 2.79 -21.78 26.44
C ARG A 336 1.88 -21.94 25.22
N GLU A 337 1.68 -23.20 24.82
CA GLU A 337 0.63 -23.55 23.87
C GLU A 337 -0.73 -23.57 24.57
N PHE A 338 -1.71 -22.89 23.98
CA PHE A 338 -3.07 -22.87 24.51
C PHE A 338 -3.87 -23.99 23.84
N PRO A 339 -4.53 -24.86 24.62
CA PRO A 339 -5.41 -25.87 24.05
C PRO A 339 -6.45 -25.23 23.14
N ARG A 340 -6.51 -25.72 21.90
CA ARG A 340 -7.49 -25.25 20.92
C ARG A 340 -8.87 -25.75 21.29
N ARG A 341 -9.88 -24.92 21.07
CA ARG A 341 -11.28 -25.29 21.27
C ARG A 341 -11.71 -26.25 20.16
N SER A 342 -12.44 -27.29 20.54
CA SER A 342 -13.23 -28.07 19.58
C SER A 342 -14.35 -27.20 19.00
N ALA A 343 -14.94 -27.60 17.88
CA ALA A 343 -16.09 -26.89 17.31
C ALA A 343 -17.24 -26.81 18.32
N VAL A 344 -17.52 -27.90 19.03
CA VAL A 344 -18.55 -27.97 20.10
C VAL A 344 -18.26 -26.98 21.22
N ASN A 345 -17.02 -26.98 21.74
CA ASN A 345 -16.65 -26.07 22.82
C ASN A 345 -16.69 -24.61 22.37
N ALA A 346 -16.25 -24.33 21.15
CA ALA A 346 -16.33 -22.99 20.57
C ALA A 346 -17.78 -22.52 20.45
N MET A 347 -18.69 -23.34 19.93
CA MET A 347 -20.12 -23.02 19.85
C MET A 347 -20.72 -22.72 21.22
N ALA A 348 -20.37 -23.53 22.24
CA ALA A 348 -20.92 -23.38 23.59
C ALA A 348 -20.42 -22.13 24.35
N SER A 349 -19.23 -21.60 24.02
CA SER A 349 -18.57 -20.58 24.85
C SER A 349 -18.17 -19.30 24.12
N CYS A 350 -17.91 -19.38 22.82
CA CYS A 350 -17.40 -18.25 22.03
C CYS A 350 -18.49 -17.53 21.23
N PHE A 351 -19.65 -18.14 21.02
CA PHE A 351 -20.77 -17.52 20.30
C PHE A 351 -21.82 -17.04 21.29
N LYS A 352 -22.34 -15.83 21.10
CA LYS A 352 -23.48 -15.33 21.89
C LYS A 352 -24.77 -16.06 21.52
N TRP A 353 -24.91 -16.42 20.24
CA TRP A 353 -26.06 -17.12 19.67
C TRP A 353 -25.58 -18.12 18.62
N PRO A 354 -26.29 -19.25 18.40
CA PRO A 354 -25.95 -20.19 17.34
C PRO A 354 -25.97 -19.49 15.97
N HIS A 355 -24.80 -19.33 15.35
CA HIS A 355 -24.70 -18.73 14.03
C HIS A 355 -25.01 -19.79 12.95
N PRO A 356 -25.80 -19.50 11.89
CA PRO A 356 -26.20 -20.50 10.88
C PRO A 356 -25.02 -21.24 10.24
N ILE A 357 -23.88 -20.55 10.08
CA ILE A 357 -22.65 -21.14 9.53
C ILE A 357 -22.13 -22.33 10.34
N CYS A 358 -22.44 -22.39 11.63
CA CYS A 358 -22.04 -23.50 12.50
C CYS A 358 -22.75 -24.80 12.17
N GLY A 359 -23.91 -24.74 11.50
CA GLY A 359 -24.64 -25.91 11.01
C GLY A 359 -24.13 -26.44 9.67
N LEU A 360 -23.17 -25.77 9.03
CA LEU A 360 -22.62 -26.25 7.77
C LEU A 360 -21.77 -27.52 7.98
N PRO A 361 -21.96 -28.57 7.16
CA PRO A 361 -21.09 -29.74 7.18
C PRO A 361 -19.61 -29.36 7.05
N GLY A 362 -18.78 -29.89 7.95
CA GLY A 362 -17.35 -29.62 7.96
C GLY A 362 -16.93 -28.24 8.49
N PHE A 363 -17.87 -27.43 9.02
CA PHE A 363 -17.50 -26.17 9.66
C PHE A 363 -16.59 -26.41 10.87
N GLN A 364 -15.54 -25.62 10.98
CA GLN A 364 -14.66 -25.58 12.13
C GLN A 364 -14.43 -24.13 12.53
N VAL A 365 -14.45 -23.81 13.83
CA VAL A 365 -14.16 -22.46 14.34
C VAL A 365 -12.85 -21.88 13.79
N ALA A 366 -11.88 -22.75 13.52
CA ALA A 366 -10.58 -22.37 12.99
C ALA A 366 -10.60 -21.97 11.50
N GLN A 367 -11.74 -22.08 10.81
CA GLN A 367 -11.97 -21.44 9.51
C GLN A 367 -12.20 -19.93 9.65
N ILE A 368 -12.59 -19.44 10.84
CA ILE A 368 -12.60 -18.00 11.16
C ILE A 368 -11.15 -17.59 11.47
N ARG A 369 -10.44 -17.16 10.43
CA ARG A 369 -9.01 -16.87 10.47
C ARG A 369 -8.76 -15.44 10.93
N PHE A 370 -7.71 -15.26 11.73
CA PHE A 370 -7.19 -13.93 12.03
C PHE A 370 -6.56 -13.30 10.78
N CYS A 371 -6.89 -12.04 10.51
CA CYS A 371 -6.26 -11.30 9.41
C CYS A 371 -4.84 -10.86 9.77
N SER A 372 -3.84 -11.33 9.02
CA SER A 372 -2.42 -10.97 9.26
C SER A 372 -2.15 -9.48 9.07
N MET A 373 -2.89 -8.79 8.19
CA MET A 373 -2.80 -7.33 8.05
C MET A 373 -3.24 -6.59 9.31
N HIS A 374 -4.37 -6.95 9.91
CA HIS A 374 -4.91 -6.25 11.07
C HIS A 374 -4.19 -6.61 12.38
N ILE A 375 -3.75 -7.86 12.51
CA ILE A 375 -3.02 -8.32 13.69
C ILE A 375 -1.58 -7.82 13.66
N VAL A 376 -0.87 -8.02 12.55
CA VAL A 376 0.57 -7.73 12.47
C VAL A 376 0.79 -6.31 11.98
N ASN A 377 0.38 -5.98 10.75
CA ASN A 377 0.76 -4.71 10.12
C ASN A 377 0.10 -3.47 10.76
N LEU A 378 -1.21 -3.53 11.05
CA LEU A 378 -1.97 -2.46 11.71
C LEU A 378 -2.13 -2.70 13.22
N GLY A 379 -1.26 -3.52 13.79
CA GLY A 379 -1.34 -3.89 15.20
C GLY A 379 0.02 -3.88 15.84
N ILE A 380 0.69 -5.03 15.77
CA ILE A 380 2.01 -5.23 16.35
C ILE A 380 3.01 -4.23 15.76
N LEU A 381 3.04 -4.05 14.43
CA LEU A 381 4.03 -3.20 13.79
C LEU A 381 3.91 -1.74 14.18
N GLN A 382 2.71 -1.18 14.33
CA GLN A 382 2.56 0.23 14.70
C GLN A 382 3.21 0.55 16.04
N ASN A 383 3.09 -0.35 17.02
CA ASN A 383 3.77 -0.22 18.31
C ASN A 383 5.27 -0.52 18.17
N LEU A 384 5.63 -1.65 17.54
CA LEU A 384 7.03 -2.03 17.32
C LEU A 384 7.84 -0.91 16.63
N THR A 385 7.36 -0.37 15.50
CA THR A 385 8.05 0.70 14.77
C THR A 385 8.10 2.00 15.57
N GLY A 386 7.06 2.33 16.33
CA GLY A 386 7.07 3.49 17.23
C GLY A 386 8.14 3.36 18.32
N SER A 387 8.19 2.20 18.98
CA SER A 387 9.20 1.87 20.00
C SER A 387 10.61 1.92 19.43
N LEU A 388 10.83 1.36 18.24
CA LEU A 388 12.12 1.36 17.57
C LEU A 388 12.61 2.77 17.22
N ILE A 389 11.72 3.62 16.70
CA ILE A 389 12.05 5.02 16.41
C ILE A 389 12.42 5.76 17.70
N SER A 390 11.64 5.57 18.77
CA SER A 390 11.94 6.15 20.09
C SER A 390 13.31 5.71 20.63
N LEU A 391 13.64 4.41 20.50
CA LEU A 391 14.95 3.87 20.89
C LEU A 391 16.07 4.53 20.07
N LEU A 392 15.95 4.56 18.74
CA LEU A 392 16.96 5.17 17.87
C LEU A 392 17.14 6.67 18.13
N PHE A 393 16.08 7.39 18.51
CA PHE A 393 16.14 8.79 18.90
C PHE A 393 16.90 8.98 20.22
N GLN A 394 16.66 8.14 21.22
CA GLN A 394 17.39 8.18 22.50
C GLN A 394 18.90 8.02 22.29
N HIS A 395 19.31 7.20 21.32
CA HIS A 395 20.73 6.96 21.02
C HIS A 395 21.32 7.91 19.97
N GLY A 396 20.62 9.00 19.61
CA GLY A 396 21.13 10.02 18.69
C GLY A 396 21.40 9.52 17.26
N PHE A 397 20.80 8.39 16.85
CA PHE A 397 21.08 7.75 15.56
C PHE A 397 20.74 8.68 14.36
N PHE A 398 19.74 9.54 14.54
CA PHE A 398 19.28 10.51 13.55
C PHE A 398 19.79 11.94 13.84
N GLY A 399 20.93 12.05 14.53
CA GLY A 399 21.55 13.32 14.88
C GLY A 399 21.06 13.87 16.22
N GLN A 400 21.38 15.14 16.45
CA GLN A 400 20.94 15.91 17.62
C GLN A 400 19.78 16.85 17.23
N GLY A 401 18.85 17.08 18.15
CA GLY A 401 17.78 18.05 17.95
C GLY A 401 16.49 17.68 18.67
N ASN A 402 15.44 18.43 18.36
CA ASN A 402 14.10 18.13 18.83
C ASN A 402 13.46 16.97 18.02
N MET A 403 12.30 16.51 18.49
CA MET A 403 11.54 15.43 17.85
C MET A 403 11.28 15.67 16.35
N GLU A 404 10.98 16.91 15.96
CA GLU A 404 10.68 17.25 14.56
C GLU A 404 11.91 17.11 13.66
N ASN A 405 13.08 17.52 14.14
CA ASN A 405 14.34 17.35 13.42
C ASN A 405 14.67 15.87 13.24
N HIS A 406 14.52 15.06 14.30
CA HIS A 406 14.72 13.62 14.22
C HIS A 406 13.76 12.93 13.24
N LEU A 407 12.48 13.31 13.24
CA LEU A 407 11.47 12.78 12.32
C LEU A 407 11.71 13.19 10.87
N ARG A 408 12.18 14.42 10.64
CA ARG A 408 12.58 14.92 9.31
C ARG A 408 13.76 14.10 8.78
N GLU A 409 14.77 13.88 9.61
CA GLU A 409 15.96 13.09 9.24
C GLU A 409 15.61 11.62 8.98
N LEU A 410 14.82 11.01 9.87
CA LEU A 410 14.26 9.66 9.69
C LEU A 410 13.57 9.54 8.32
N SER A 411 12.69 10.47 8.00
CA SER A 411 11.93 10.47 6.75
C SER A 411 12.82 10.64 5.52
N SER A 412 13.82 11.52 5.61
CA SER A 412 14.80 11.76 4.55
C SER A 412 15.60 10.49 4.25
N ARG A 413 16.20 9.88 5.29
CA ARG A 413 16.97 8.63 5.17
C ARG A 413 16.12 7.47 4.65
N PHE A 414 14.90 7.32 5.18
CA PHE A 414 13.98 6.26 4.74
C PHE A 414 13.67 6.35 3.24
N ARG A 415 13.36 7.56 2.74
CA ARG A 415 13.06 7.78 1.32
C ARG A 415 14.28 7.62 0.42
N ALA A 416 15.44 8.09 0.86
CA ALA A 416 16.69 7.89 0.15
C ALA A 416 17.00 6.40 0.02
N TRP A 417 16.90 5.66 1.12
CA TRP A 417 17.06 4.20 1.14
C TRP A 417 16.06 3.48 0.22
N ALA A 418 14.78 3.82 0.29
CA ALA A 418 13.75 3.20 -0.54
C ALA A 418 13.99 3.47 -2.04
N ARG A 419 14.45 4.67 -2.40
CA ARG A 419 14.82 5.02 -3.78
C ARG A 419 16.00 4.17 -4.27
N VAL A 420 17.06 4.05 -3.48
CA VAL A 420 18.26 3.27 -3.83
C VAL A 420 17.91 1.79 -3.99
N THR A 421 17.09 1.25 -3.08
CA THR A 421 16.68 -0.15 -3.09
C THR A 421 15.55 -0.45 -4.08
N LYS A 422 14.99 0.57 -4.74
CA LYS A 422 13.87 0.48 -5.69
C LYS A 422 12.62 -0.15 -5.03
N ILE A 423 12.38 0.19 -3.76
CA ILE A 423 11.21 -0.24 -3.01
C ILE A 423 10.11 0.83 -3.15
N GLU A 424 8.97 0.42 -3.67
CA GLU A 424 7.80 1.29 -3.76
C GLU A 424 7.07 1.39 -2.42
N HIS A 425 6.78 2.62 -2.01
CA HIS A 425 5.99 2.91 -0.83
C HIS A 425 5.19 4.19 -1.07
N SER A 426 4.07 4.34 -0.36
CA SER A 426 3.24 5.56 -0.44
C SER A 426 3.43 6.48 0.77
N GLN A 427 4.47 6.24 1.57
CA GLN A 427 4.65 6.92 2.86
C GLN A 427 5.09 8.38 2.67
N GLY A 428 4.27 9.29 3.20
CA GLY A 428 4.59 10.72 3.36
C GLY A 428 5.77 10.95 4.32
N PHE A 429 6.08 12.22 4.58
CA PHE A 429 6.98 12.55 5.69
C PHE A 429 6.33 12.06 6.99
N ILE A 430 7.11 11.39 7.84
CA ILE A 430 6.66 10.97 9.16
C ILE A 430 6.65 12.23 10.02
N SER A 431 5.47 12.63 10.52
CA SER A 431 5.28 13.80 11.37
C SER A 431 5.04 13.40 12.82
N SER A 432 5.12 14.38 13.73
CA SER A 432 4.78 14.20 15.14
C SER A 432 3.34 13.71 15.34
N GLY A 433 2.40 14.14 14.49
CA GLY A 433 1.03 13.64 14.50
C GLY A 433 0.90 12.15 14.16
N MET A 434 1.90 11.56 13.49
CA MET A 434 1.93 10.12 13.19
C MET A 434 2.55 9.30 14.32
N LEU A 435 3.55 9.86 15.02
CA LEU A 435 4.24 9.23 16.15
C LEU A 435 3.73 9.82 17.47
N HIS A 436 2.73 9.17 18.07
CA HIS A 436 2.12 9.63 19.31
C HIS A 436 2.29 8.62 20.44
N MET A 437 2.03 9.05 21.68
CA MET A 437 2.10 8.20 22.86
C MET A 437 0.71 7.62 23.16
N GLN A 438 0.49 6.34 22.88
CA GLN A 438 -0.74 5.64 23.20
C GLN A 438 -0.61 4.93 24.56
N ASP A 439 -1.35 5.41 25.57
CA ASP A 439 -1.25 4.95 26.96
C ASP A 439 0.20 5.05 27.51
N GLY A 440 0.92 6.09 27.08
CA GLY A 440 2.33 6.31 27.46
C GLY A 440 3.35 5.52 26.64
N TYR A 441 2.95 4.75 25.63
CA TYR A 441 3.86 3.99 24.78
C TYR A 441 3.97 4.60 23.37
N PRO A 442 5.16 4.63 22.75
CA PRO A 442 5.32 5.09 21.37
C PRO A 442 4.50 4.27 20.37
N HIS A 443 3.69 4.95 19.56
CA HIS A 443 2.82 4.36 18.56
C HIS A 443 2.95 5.11 17.24
N LEU A 444 3.23 4.40 16.15
CA LEU A 444 3.35 4.98 14.81
C LEU A 444 2.16 4.58 13.93
N THR A 445 1.31 5.54 13.58
CA THR A 445 0.21 5.34 12.64
C THR A 445 0.71 5.40 11.21
N VAL A 446 0.90 4.25 10.57
CA VAL A 446 1.22 4.15 9.13
C VAL A 446 0.29 3.17 8.43
N LYS A 447 0.21 3.26 7.10
CA LYS A 447 -0.47 2.25 6.28
C LYS A 447 0.22 0.89 6.46
N ALA A 448 -0.56 -0.18 6.40
CA ALA A 448 -0.11 -1.54 6.64
C ALA A 448 1.15 -1.92 5.83
N TRP A 449 1.16 -1.66 4.51
CA TRP A 449 2.30 -1.95 3.64
C TRP A 449 3.53 -1.10 4.00
N ASN A 450 3.32 0.20 4.25
CA ASN A 450 4.41 1.10 4.61
C ASN A 450 5.05 0.71 5.95
N GLY A 451 4.27 0.16 6.90
CA GLY A 451 4.79 -0.36 8.15
C GLY A 451 5.78 -1.52 7.96
N GLN A 452 5.52 -2.43 7.02
CA GLN A 452 6.46 -3.50 6.67
C GLN A 452 7.74 -2.94 6.06
N VAL A 453 7.62 -2.04 5.08
CA VAL A 453 8.77 -1.43 4.41
C VAL A 453 9.63 -0.64 5.40
N LEU A 454 8.98 0.10 6.30
CA LEU A 454 9.67 0.86 7.35
C LEU A 454 10.37 -0.06 8.35
N LEU A 455 9.79 -1.20 8.71
CA LEU A 455 10.44 -2.18 9.59
C LEU A 455 11.79 -2.66 9.01
N VAL A 456 11.83 -2.96 7.71
CA VAL A 456 13.07 -3.37 7.02
C VAL A 456 14.13 -2.27 7.07
N PHE A 457 13.73 -1.01 6.91
CA PHE A 457 14.64 0.13 7.07
C PHE A 457 15.16 0.24 8.50
N LEU A 458 14.28 0.13 9.51
CA LEU A 458 14.66 0.21 10.92
C LEU A 458 15.57 -0.95 11.36
N ASP A 459 15.39 -2.14 10.79
CA ASP A 459 16.33 -3.27 10.97
C ASP A 459 17.75 -2.89 10.54
N ARG A 460 17.91 -2.20 9.41
CA ARG A 460 19.21 -1.72 8.93
C ARG A 460 19.78 -0.63 9.84
N CYS A 461 18.95 0.26 10.35
CA CYS A 461 19.37 1.28 11.32
C CYS A 461 19.93 0.63 12.60
N LEU A 462 19.20 -0.34 13.16
CA LEU A 462 19.67 -1.09 14.33
C LEU A 462 20.94 -1.88 14.04
N THR A 463 21.03 -2.52 12.86
CA THR A 463 22.25 -3.24 12.44
C THR A 463 23.46 -2.30 12.43
N ALA A 464 23.30 -1.10 11.85
CA ALA A 464 24.37 -0.10 11.83
C ALA A 464 24.73 0.40 13.24
N LEU A 465 23.74 0.60 14.11
CA LEU A 465 23.97 1.02 15.50
C LEU A 465 24.72 -0.05 16.31
N VAL A 466 24.36 -1.34 16.14
CA VAL A 466 25.07 -2.46 16.76
C VAL A 466 26.49 -2.59 16.21
N ALA A 467 26.67 -2.47 14.89
CA ALA A 467 27.99 -2.51 14.25
C ALA A 467 28.90 -1.35 14.70
N ALA A 468 28.33 -0.20 15.05
CA ALA A 468 29.04 0.92 15.65
C ALA A 468 29.44 0.70 17.13
N GLY A 469 29.20 -0.49 17.68
CA GLY A 469 29.65 -0.88 19.02
C GLY A 469 28.65 -0.61 20.14
N ALA A 470 27.36 -0.37 19.84
CA ALA A 470 26.35 -0.16 20.87
C ALA A 470 26.12 -1.42 21.72
N GLN A 471 26.51 -1.36 23.00
CA GLN A 471 26.42 -2.49 23.95
C GLN A 471 25.12 -2.53 24.77
N ASP A 472 24.16 -1.63 24.53
CA ASP A 472 22.90 -1.62 25.31
C ASP A 472 22.09 -2.89 25.04
N GLN A 473 21.75 -3.63 26.11
CA GLN A 473 20.94 -4.84 26.05
C GLN A 473 19.60 -4.64 25.32
N GLU A 474 18.96 -3.49 25.48
CA GLU A 474 17.71 -3.14 24.81
C GLU A 474 17.90 -3.00 23.29
N ILE A 475 19.01 -2.41 22.84
CA ILE A 475 19.36 -2.34 21.41
C ILE A 475 19.56 -3.75 20.85
N GLN A 476 20.28 -4.62 21.56
CA GLN A 476 20.55 -5.98 21.11
C GLN A 476 19.26 -6.80 20.97
N LEU A 477 18.39 -6.73 21.98
CA LEU A 477 17.08 -7.39 21.94
C LEU A 477 16.18 -6.80 20.85
N ALA A 478 16.16 -5.48 20.67
CA ALA A 478 15.37 -4.80 19.64
C ALA A 478 15.85 -5.17 18.24
N HIS A 479 17.17 -5.25 18.02
CA HIS A 479 17.78 -5.70 16.78
C HIS A 479 17.35 -7.13 16.45
N LEU A 480 17.52 -8.08 17.38
CA LEU A 480 17.15 -9.48 17.16
C LEU A 480 15.63 -9.65 16.93
N ALA A 481 14.79 -8.92 17.67
CA ALA A 481 13.34 -8.98 17.51
C ALA A 481 12.92 -8.45 16.13
N THR A 482 13.47 -7.29 15.75
CA THR A 482 13.22 -6.66 14.44
C THR A 482 13.66 -7.57 13.31
N ARG A 483 14.86 -8.16 13.41
CA ARG A 483 15.39 -9.11 12.43
C ARG A 483 14.51 -10.34 12.29
N ALA A 484 14.04 -10.91 13.40
CA ALA A 484 13.14 -12.07 13.38
C ALA A 484 11.82 -11.74 12.67
N MET A 485 11.22 -10.57 12.94
CA MET A 485 10.00 -10.13 12.25
C MET A 485 10.23 -9.85 10.76
N THR A 486 11.36 -9.24 10.39
CA THR A 486 11.74 -9.03 8.98
C THR A 486 11.90 -10.36 8.24
N CYS A 487 12.58 -11.35 8.85
CA CYS A 487 12.72 -12.69 8.28
C CYS A 487 11.37 -13.40 8.15
N TRP A 488 10.47 -13.24 9.13
CA TRP A 488 9.10 -13.76 9.06
C TRP A 488 8.35 -13.23 7.84
N PHE A 489 8.38 -11.91 7.59
CA PHE A 489 7.78 -11.32 6.39
C PHE A 489 8.43 -11.79 5.09
N ASP A 490 9.76 -11.90 5.07
CA ASP A 490 10.49 -12.40 3.90
C ASP A 490 10.04 -13.82 3.54
N ARG A 491 9.94 -14.73 4.52
CA ARG A 491 9.48 -16.10 4.28
C ARG A 491 8.02 -16.17 3.85
N LEU A 492 7.14 -15.39 4.47
CA LEU A 492 5.75 -15.27 4.00
C LEU A 492 5.66 -14.86 2.53
N ALA A 493 6.50 -13.91 2.10
CA ALA A 493 6.50 -13.39 0.74
C ALA A 493 7.08 -14.36 -0.30
N ARG A 494 7.92 -15.32 0.12
CA ARG A 494 8.58 -16.27 -0.77
C ARG A 494 7.86 -17.60 -0.88
N PHE A 495 7.31 -18.07 0.23
CA PHE A 495 6.72 -19.40 0.25
C PHE A 495 5.33 -19.42 -0.40
N PRO A 496 4.93 -20.56 -1.00
CA PRO A 496 3.62 -20.73 -1.62
C PRO A 496 2.49 -20.68 -0.58
N ARG A 497 1.24 -20.80 -1.05
CA ARG A 497 0.04 -20.86 -0.20
C ARG A 497 0.03 -22.07 0.73
N LEU A 498 0.36 -23.24 0.16
CA LEU A 498 0.48 -24.50 0.88
C LEU A 498 1.96 -24.76 1.13
N LEU A 499 2.34 -24.83 2.39
CA LEU A 499 3.72 -24.95 2.83
C LEU A 499 4.15 -26.41 2.87
N SER A 500 5.44 -26.66 2.65
CA SER A 500 6.05 -27.91 3.13
C SER A 500 6.22 -27.86 4.65
N GLN A 501 6.43 -29.01 5.29
CA GLN A 501 6.69 -29.05 6.74
C GLN A 501 7.94 -28.23 7.12
N ALA A 502 8.99 -28.27 6.31
CA ALA A 502 10.21 -27.49 6.51
C ALA A 502 9.92 -25.98 6.45
N GLN A 503 9.17 -25.54 5.44
CA GLN A 503 8.77 -24.14 5.28
C GLN A 503 7.87 -23.65 6.43
N GLY A 504 6.91 -24.48 6.85
CA GLY A 504 6.05 -24.21 8.00
C GLY A 504 6.84 -24.04 9.28
N ASN A 505 7.78 -24.96 9.55
CA ASN A 505 8.67 -24.86 10.70
C ASN A 505 9.54 -23.59 10.64
N GLU A 506 10.12 -23.26 9.49
CA GLU A 506 11.00 -22.10 9.33
C GLU A 506 10.28 -20.78 9.59
N ILE A 507 9.13 -20.52 8.94
CA ILE A 507 8.35 -19.29 9.19
C ILE A 507 7.97 -19.20 10.67
N SER A 508 7.41 -20.28 11.22
CA SER A 508 6.91 -20.28 12.58
C SER A 508 8.03 -20.07 13.62
N ASN A 509 9.23 -20.61 13.37
CA ASN A 509 10.39 -20.39 14.22
C ASN A 509 10.77 -18.90 14.32
N PHE A 510 10.75 -18.16 13.20
CA PHE A 510 10.96 -16.71 13.23
C PHE A 510 9.86 -15.98 14.02
N GLY A 511 8.60 -16.38 13.83
CA GLY A 511 7.47 -15.80 14.56
C GLY A 511 7.52 -16.04 16.07
N PHE A 512 7.85 -17.27 16.50
CA PHE A 512 8.02 -17.59 17.92
C PHE A 512 9.26 -16.91 18.52
N ARG A 513 10.37 -16.81 17.76
CA ARG A 513 11.56 -16.06 18.18
C ARG A 513 11.23 -14.59 18.42
N PHE A 514 10.49 -13.96 17.51
CA PHE A 514 10.00 -12.60 17.71
C PHE A 514 9.16 -12.47 18.99
N LEU A 515 8.19 -13.36 19.21
CA LEU A 515 7.32 -13.32 20.40
C LEU A 515 8.13 -13.38 21.72
N ARG A 516 9.14 -14.25 21.78
CA ARG A 516 10.03 -14.37 22.94
C ARG A 516 10.83 -13.10 23.17
N LEU A 517 11.47 -12.56 22.14
CA LEU A 517 12.30 -11.35 22.23
C LEU A 517 11.46 -10.11 22.55
N TYR A 518 10.26 -9.98 21.95
CA TYR A 518 9.36 -8.86 22.22
C TYR A 518 8.83 -8.88 23.66
N ARG A 519 8.61 -10.06 24.25
CA ARG A 519 8.32 -10.20 25.67
C ARG A 519 9.48 -9.76 26.55
N GLN A 520 10.71 -10.14 26.20
CA GLN A 520 11.90 -9.72 26.94
C GLN A 520 12.06 -8.19 26.90
N LEU A 521 11.83 -7.57 25.74
CA LEU A 521 11.80 -6.10 25.62
C LEU A 521 10.74 -5.45 26.52
N ALA A 522 9.53 -6.01 26.57
CA ALA A 522 8.47 -5.52 27.46
C ALA A 522 8.83 -5.64 28.95
N ILE A 523 9.44 -6.75 29.36
CA ILE A 523 9.94 -6.94 30.72
C ILE A 523 11.04 -5.92 31.03
N LEU A 524 12.01 -5.75 30.12
CA LEU A 524 13.10 -4.78 30.28
C LEU A 524 12.57 -3.34 30.39
N SER A 525 11.54 -2.99 29.62
CA SER A 525 10.83 -1.72 29.72
C SER A 525 10.29 -1.46 31.13
N VAL A 526 9.66 -2.46 31.74
CA VAL A 526 9.14 -2.36 33.12
C VAL A 526 10.29 -2.24 34.12
N LEU A 527 11.34 -3.05 33.99
CA LEU A 527 12.51 -3.01 34.89
C LEU A 527 13.26 -1.67 34.84
N ARG A 528 13.30 -1.02 33.67
CA ARG A 528 13.91 0.30 33.49
C ARG A 528 12.96 1.46 33.80
N SER A 529 11.70 1.18 34.17
CA SER A 529 10.65 2.21 34.32
C SER A 529 10.48 3.09 33.07
N VAL A 530 10.66 2.51 31.88
CA VAL A 530 10.49 3.19 30.58
C VAL A 530 9.34 2.55 29.81
N ALA A 531 8.28 3.30 29.55
CA ALA A 531 7.13 2.86 28.77
C ALA A 531 7.43 2.85 27.25
N ARG A 532 8.28 1.93 26.78
CA ARG A 532 8.65 1.81 25.36
C ARG A 532 8.02 0.61 24.68
N TRP A 533 8.09 -0.57 25.30
CA TRP A 533 7.69 -1.83 24.67
C TRP A 533 6.36 -2.34 25.22
N ARG A 534 5.28 -2.15 24.45
CA ARG A 534 3.92 -2.54 24.85
C ARG A 534 3.57 -3.95 24.37
N LEU A 535 3.20 -4.86 25.29
CA LEU A 535 2.55 -6.11 24.91
C LEU A 535 1.07 -5.86 24.60
N LEU A 536 0.68 -6.06 23.34
CA LEU A 536 -0.71 -5.94 22.89
C LEU A 536 -1.40 -7.31 22.90
N PRO A 537 -2.72 -7.39 23.16
CA PRO A 537 -3.48 -8.64 22.99
C PRO A 537 -3.29 -9.30 21.62
N LYS A 538 -2.98 -8.49 20.58
CA LYS A 538 -2.69 -8.95 19.20
C LYS A 538 -1.45 -9.87 19.08
N VAL A 539 -0.55 -9.93 20.05
CA VAL A 539 0.57 -10.90 20.00
C VAL A 539 0.08 -12.35 20.18
N HIS A 540 -1.06 -12.55 20.84
CA HIS A 540 -1.66 -13.87 21.01
C HIS A 540 -2.22 -14.46 19.70
N PRO A 541 -3.05 -13.79 18.90
CA PRO A 541 -3.45 -14.30 17.59
C PRO A 541 -2.26 -14.44 16.63
N PHE A 542 -1.23 -13.59 16.74
CA PHE A 542 0.01 -13.80 15.97
C PHE A 542 0.68 -15.14 16.32
N ARG A 543 0.65 -15.55 17.60
CA ARG A 543 1.06 -16.90 17.99
C ARG A 543 0.25 -17.98 17.26
N HIS A 544 -1.08 -17.87 17.24
CA HIS A 544 -1.92 -18.82 16.50
C HIS A 544 -1.63 -18.88 15.00
N MET A 545 -1.29 -17.75 14.36
CA MET A 545 -0.86 -17.74 12.95
C MET A 545 0.39 -18.63 12.76
N ASN A 546 1.35 -18.53 13.67
CA ASN A 546 2.58 -19.34 13.62
C ASN A 546 2.30 -20.82 13.94
N GLU A 547 1.43 -21.12 14.90
CA GLU A 547 0.98 -22.50 15.12
C GLU A 547 0.28 -23.07 13.87
N ASP A 548 -0.60 -22.29 13.24
CA ASP A 548 -1.29 -22.72 12.02
C ASP A 548 -0.34 -22.94 10.84
N MET A 549 0.67 -22.07 10.65
CA MET A 549 1.70 -22.30 9.62
C MET A 549 2.52 -23.56 9.88
N ARG A 550 2.75 -23.90 11.15
CA ARG A 550 3.52 -25.09 11.55
C ARG A 550 2.73 -26.39 11.38
N HIS A 551 1.46 -26.39 11.79
CA HIS A 551 0.64 -27.60 11.89
C HIS A 551 -0.30 -27.79 10.72
N ARG A 552 -0.83 -26.70 10.15
CA ARG A 552 -1.77 -26.75 9.02
C ARG A 552 -1.09 -26.44 7.70
N LEU A 553 0.20 -26.09 7.73
CA LEU A 553 1.02 -25.85 6.55
C LEU A 553 0.38 -24.83 5.60
N TYR A 554 -0.20 -23.78 6.16
CA TYR A 554 -0.91 -22.75 5.39
C TYR A 554 -0.30 -21.37 5.62
N ASN A 555 0.17 -20.73 4.55
CA ASN A 555 0.85 -19.45 4.61
C ASN A 555 -0.11 -18.27 4.89
N TYR A 556 0.11 -17.57 6.00
CA TYR A 556 -0.74 -16.45 6.44
C TYR A 556 -0.62 -15.18 5.60
N ARG A 557 0.27 -15.15 4.60
CA ARG A 557 0.21 -14.16 3.52
C ARG A 557 -1.15 -14.19 2.83
N TYR A 558 -1.76 -15.36 2.67
CA TYR A 558 -3.03 -15.49 1.96
C TYR A 558 -4.25 -15.20 2.86
N CYS A 559 -4.03 -15.03 4.17
CA CYS A 559 -5.04 -14.62 5.15
C CYS A 559 -5.01 -13.11 5.47
N HIS A 560 -4.54 -12.26 4.56
CA HIS A 560 -4.61 -10.80 4.73
C HIS A 560 -5.77 -10.19 3.94
N THR A 561 -6.20 -8.99 4.33
CA THR A 561 -7.31 -8.27 3.68
C THR A 561 -6.87 -6.98 2.98
N PHE A 562 -5.62 -6.90 2.48
CA PHE A 562 -5.11 -5.72 1.76
C PHE A 562 -5.99 -5.34 0.56
N LYS A 563 -6.30 -6.34 -0.29
CA LYS A 563 -7.16 -6.12 -1.46
C LYS A 563 -8.57 -5.70 -1.07
N ASP A 564 -9.09 -6.29 0.00
CA ASP A 564 -10.42 -5.97 0.51
C ASP A 564 -10.47 -4.51 1.00
N GLU A 565 -9.43 -4.05 1.71
CA GLU A 565 -9.29 -2.66 2.18
C GLU A 565 -9.15 -1.66 1.03
N ASP A 566 -8.32 -1.98 0.02
CA ASP A 566 -8.20 -1.16 -1.19
C ASP A 566 -9.55 -1.06 -1.92
N ASN A 567 -10.31 -2.17 -1.98
CA ASN A 567 -11.64 -2.19 -2.56
C ASN A 567 -12.63 -1.34 -1.75
N VAL A 568 -12.59 -1.39 -0.42
CA VAL A 568 -13.39 -0.48 0.43
C VAL A 568 -13.04 0.98 0.14
N GLY A 569 -11.76 1.30 -0.06
CA GLY A 569 -11.32 2.63 -0.48
C GLY A 569 -11.88 3.05 -1.85
N VAL A 570 -11.99 2.11 -2.79
CA VAL A 570 -12.66 2.33 -4.08
C VAL A 570 -14.16 2.57 -3.88
N CYS A 571 -14.85 1.70 -3.15
CA CYS A 571 -16.28 1.82 -2.86
C CYS A 571 -16.60 3.15 -2.17
N LYS A 572 -15.76 3.60 -1.23
CA LYS A 572 -15.90 4.90 -0.57
C LYS A 572 -15.85 6.07 -1.57
N LYS A 573 -14.86 6.07 -2.47
CA LYS A 573 -14.74 7.10 -3.52
C LYS A 573 -15.92 7.08 -4.48
N LEU A 574 -16.48 5.89 -4.77
CA LEU A 574 -17.70 5.77 -5.56
C LEU A 574 -18.91 6.32 -4.80
N ALA A 575 -19.02 6.01 -3.50
CA ALA A 575 -20.08 6.49 -2.62
C ALA A 575 -20.11 8.02 -2.54
N GLU A 576 -18.94 8.66 -2.46
CA GLU A 576 -18.80 10.13 -2.47
C GLU A 576 -19.29 10.79 -3.78
N ARG A 577 -19.45 10.02 -4.86
CA ARG A 577 -19.76 10.52 -6.21
C ARG A 577 -21.16 10.12 -6.69
N VAL A 578 -21.90 9.30 -5.96
CA VAL A 578 -23.29 8.95 -6.29
C VAL A 578 -24.27 9.87 -5.56
N ALA A 579 -25.44 10.11 -6.15
CA ALA A 579 -26.49 10.82 -5.45
C ALA A 579 -26.92 10.02 -4.20
N LYS A 580 -26.95 10.70 -3.06
CA LYS A 580 -27.37 10.15 -1.77
C LYS A 580 -28.87 9.85 -1.79
N GLY A 581 -29.31 8.80 -1.09
CA GLY A 581 -30.72 8.39 -1.00
C GLY A 581 -30.86 6.85 -0.92
N ASP A 582 -32.10 6.35 -1.00
CA ASP A 582 -32.44 4.94 -0.77
C ASP A 582 -31.81 3.94 -1.76
N LEU A 583 -31.27 4.45 -2.86
CA LEU A 583 -30.61 3.64 -3.91
C LEU A 583 -29.09 3.84 -3.95
N MET A 584 -28.49 4.47 -2.93
CA MET A 584 -27.06 4.77 -2.91
C MET A 584 -26.21 3.49 -3.10
N GLU A 585 -26.53 2.42 -2.38
CA GLU A 585 -25.83 1.14 -2.43
C GLU A 585 -25.95 0.50 -3.82
N TYR A 586 -27.15 0.54 -4.41
CA TYR A 586 -27.38 0.06 -5.79
C TYR A 586 -26.49 0.82 -6.77
N ARG A 587 -26.47 2.15 -6.69
CA ARG A 587 -25.67 3.01 -7.58
C ARG A 587 -24.17 2.77 -7.44
N ILE A 588 -23.67 2.58 -6.21
CA ILE A 588 -22.26 2.23 -5.96
C ILE A 588 -21.95 0.90 -6.67
N MET A 589 -22.81 -0.09 -6.50
CA MET A 589 -22.61 -1.43 -7.04
C MET A 589 -22.69 -1.45 -8.57
N THR A 590 -23.64 -0.73 -9.17
CA THR A 590 -23.72 -0.55 -10.63
C THR A 590 -22.44 0.11 -11.16
N ARG A 591 -21.97 1.21 -10.54
CA ARG A 591 -20.70 1.84 -10.97
C ARG A 591 -19.48 0.94 -10.79
N PHE A 592 -19.46 0.14 -9.74
CA PHE A 592 -18.41 -0.86 -9.53
C PHE A 592 -18.42 -1.92 -10.65
N LEU A 593 -19.60 -2.48 -10.99
CA LEU A 593 -19.75 -3.42 -12.09
C LEU A 593 -19.36 -2.83 -13.44
N LEU A 594 -19.72 -1.56 -13.70
CA LEU A 594 -19.31 -0.83 -14.90
C LEU A 594 -17.79 -0.72 -15.00
N ARG A 595 -17.12 -0.46 -13.87
CA ARG A 595 -15.66 -0.41 -13.82
C ARG A 595 -15.03 -1.77 -14.11
N VAL A 596 -15.61 -2.86 -13.60
CA VAL A 596 -15.13 -4.23 -13.87
C VAL A 596 -15.34 -4.57 -15.34
N GLY A 597 -16.52 -4.30 -15.89
CA GLY A 597 -16.86 -4.60 -17.29
C GLY A 597 -16.14 -3.75 -18.33
N SER A 598 -15.67 -2.55 -17.97
CA SER A 598 -14.86 -1.67 -18.85
C SER A 598 -13.35 -1.92 -18.74
N TRP A 599 -12.91 -2.81 -17.86
CA TRP A 599 -11.50 -3.16 -17.72
C TRP A 599 -11.13 -4.23 -18.76
N VAL A 600 -10.56 -3.78 -19.89
CA VAL A 600 -9.86 -4.66 -20.83
C VAL A 600 -8.41 -4.80 -20.34
N PRO A 601 -7.89 -6.01 -20.07
CA PRO A 601 -6.53 -6.24 -19.56
C PRO A 601 -5.42 -5.65 -20.43
#